data_AF-A0A8T1X4T6-F1
#
_entry.id   AF-A0A8T1X4T6-F1
#
_cell.length_a   1.000
_cell.length_b   1.000
_cell.length_c   1.000
_cell.angle_alpha   90.00
_cell.angle_beta   90.00
_cell.angle_gamma   90.00
#
_symmetry.space_group_name_H-M   'P 1'
#
loop_
_entity.id
_entity.type
_entity.pdbx_description
1 polymer ?
#
loop_
_entity_poly.entity_id
_entity_poly.type
_entity_poly.pdbx_seq_one_letter_code
_entity_poly.pdbx_strand_id
1 'polypeptide(L)'
;MAYVTLTNITVLDNPTAFTNPFQFEVTFECAQPLEADLEWKITYVGSAEDESRDQVLEEVLVGPVPVGTNKFVFQSDPPNPDMIPDEDKVGVTVALVTCSYRGREFVRVGYYVNNDYADPFLLENPPARVDVSKLQRNILADKPRVTRFPIDWSPAGAQDPNAMEDTNNQAVNGAGFGATQTGAAAPAGGDLDMDFVDDEELVKAAAQLDHNYTNIVIDGTAADGMEEDIDLEEEDDEDDEADSVEEAEEEDADGDMEMEDIEQ
;
A
#
# COMPACT_ATOMS: atom_id res chain seq x y z
N MET A 1 -14.92 -15.04 17.86
CA MET A 1 -14.47 -13.63 17.79
C MET A 1 -12.96 -13.61 17.85
N ALA A 2 -12.30 -12.64 17.22
CA ALA A 2 -10.85 -12.49 17.35
C ALA A 2 -10.49 -12.07 18.78
N TYR A 3 -9.39 -12.61 19.33
CA TYR A 3 -8.94 -12.21 20.67
C TYR A 3 -8.16 -10.89 20.62
N VAL A 4 -7.54 -10.56 19.49
CA VAL A 4 -6.85 -9.29 19.27
C VAL A 4 -7.49 -8.55 18.11
N THR A 5 -7.72 -7.24 18.30
CA THR A 5 -8.23 -6.34 17.26
C THR A 5 -7.34 -5.11 17.18
N LEU A 6 -6.75 -4.86 16.00
CA LEU A 6 -6.08 -3.58 15.73
C LEU A 6 -7.12 -2.46 15.71
N THR A 7 -6.93 -1.43 16.55
CA THR A 7 -7.87 -0.31 16.71
C THR A 7 -7.39 0.95 16.02
N ASN A 8 -6.09 1.26 16.06
CA ASN A 8 -5.49 2.37 15.33
C ASN A 8 -4.01 2.09 15.00
N ILE A 9 -3.51 2.70 13.92
CA ILE A 9 -2.09 2.73 13.60
C ILE A 9 -1.76 4.10 12.98
N THR A 10 -0.98 4.89 13.71
CA THR A 10 -0.59 6.25 13.32
C THR A 10 0.81 6.22 12.73
N VAL A 11 1.00 6.75 11.52
CA VAL A 11 2.34 6.96 10.94
C VAL A 11 2.98 8.17 11.63
N LEU A 12 4.21 8.01 12.12
CA LEU A 12 5.01 9.08 12.73
C LEU A 12 6.15 9.48 11.77
N ASP A 13 6.70 10.69 11.98
CA ASP A 13 7.79 11.27 11.16
C ASP A 13 7.54 11.14 9.65
N ASN A 14 6.50 11.83 9.15
CA ASN A 14 6.09 11.76 7.76
C ASN A 14 5.60 13.13 7.22
N PRO A 15 6.03 13.56 6.02
CA PRO A 15 7.06 12.96 5.17
C PRO A 15 8.47 13.16 5.72
N THR A 16 9.40 12.26 5.42
CA THR A 16 10.77 12.22 6.00
C THR A 16 11.79 11.76 4.97
N ALA A 17 13.09 11.76 5.27
CA ALA A 17 14.11 11.26 4.33
C ALA A 17 13.95 9.75 4.10
N PHE A 18 14.25 9.25 2.88
CA PHE A 18 14.21 7.82 2.58
C PHE A 18 15.05 6.99 3.57
N THR A 19 16.21 7.53 3.96
CA THR A 19 17.15 6.91 4.91
C THR A 19 16.74 7.02 6.38
N ASN A 20 15.59 7.63 6.70
CA ASN A 20 15.10 7.69 8.08
C ASN A 20 14.28 6.44 8.43
N PRO A 21 14.29 6.00 9.71
CA PRO A 21 13.49 4.89 10.20
C PRO A 21 12.00 4.98 9.83
N PHE A 22 11.33 3.85 9.63
CA PHE A 22 9.87 3.83 9.68
C PHE A 22 9.42 3.87 11.13
N GLN A 23 8.34 4.60 11.43
CA GLN A 23 7.81 4.73 12.79
C GLN A 23 6.27 4.68 12.76
N PHE A 24 5.69 3.76 13.51
CA PHE A 24 4.25 3.57 13.64
C PHE A 24 3.84 3.54 15.11
N GLU A 25 2.90 4.38 15.55
CA GLU A 25 2.23 4.19 16.84
C GLU A 25 1.08 3.21 16.67
N VAL A 26 1.27 1.98 17.13
CA VAL A 26 0.30 0.89 17.02
C VAL A 26 -0.55 0.82 18.28
N THR A 27 -1.88 0.90 18.12
CA THR A 27 -2.87 0.70 19.19
C THR A 27 -3.77 -0.49 18.86
N PHE A 28 -3.92 -1.42 19.81
CA PHE A 28 -4.76 -2.59 19.63
C PHE A 28 -5.46 -2.98 20.94
N GLU A 29 -6.56 -3.72 20.83
CA GLU A 29 -7.30 -4.27 21.96
C GLU A 29 -7.09 -5.78 22.04
N CYS A 30 -6.82 -6.27 23.24
CA CYS A 30 -6.70 -7.68 23.57
C CYS A 30 -7.86 -8.09 24.49
N ALA A 31 -8.80 -8.88 23.98
CA ALA A 31 -10.03 -9.25 24.68
C ALA A 31 -9.86 -10.43 25.66
N GLN A 32 -8.85 -11.28 25.44
CA GLN A 32 -8.57 -12.48 26.25
C GLN A 32 -7.07 -12.69 26.41
N PRO A 33 -6.59 -13.30 27.53
CA PRO A 33 -5.18 -13.61 27.70
C PRO A 33 -4.65 -14.50 26.57
N LEU A 34 -3.48 -14.15 26.02
CA LEU A 34 -2.81 -14.95 25.00
C LEU A 34 -1.82 -15.94 25.65
N GLU A 35 -1.71 -17.14 25.09
CA GLU A 35 -0.78 -18.19 25.54
C GLU A 35 0.58 -18.12 24.82
N ALA A 36 0.67 -17.30 23.77
CA ALA A 36 1.87 -17.07 22.97
C ALA A 36 1.97 -15.58 22.61
N ASP A 37 3.14 -15.15 22.14
CA ASP A 37 3.38 -13.76 21.78
C ASP A 37 2.71 -13.41 20.43
N LEU A 38 2.47 -12.12 20.23
CA LEU A 38 2.12 -11.57 18.93
C LEU A 38 3.39 -11.25 18.15
N GLU A 39 3.49 -11.71 16.92
CA GLU A 39 4.57 -11.39 16.01
C GLU A 39 4.14 -10.20 15.16
N TRP A 40 4.86 -9.08 15.29
CA TRP A 40 4.65 -7.87 14.50
C TRP A 40 5.82 -7.71 13.53
N LYS A 41 5.51 -7.41 12.27
CA LYS A 41 6.52 -7.30 11.22
C LYS A 41 6.26 -6.13 10.29
N ILE A 42 7.32 -5.36 10.00
CA ILE A 42 7.33 -4.33 8.96
C ILE A 42 8.00 -4.94 7.72
N THR A 43 7.35 -4.84 6.56
CA THR A 43 7.89 -5.30 5.28
C THR A 43 7.76 -4.20 4.24
N TYR A 44 8.83 -3.88 3.54
CA TYR A 44 8.86 -2.91 2.46
C TYR A 44 8.90 -3.64 1.12
N VAL A 45 7.98 -3.32 0.22
CA VAL A 45 7.92 -3.93 -1.11
C VAL A 45 9.03 -3.34 -1.97
N GLY A 46 10.00 -4.19 -2.34
CA GLY A 46 11.20 -3.74 -3.05
C GLY A 46 11.01 -3.58 -4.55
N SER A 47 10.01 -4.25 -5.13
CA SER A 47 9.58 -4.10 -6.51
C SER A 47 8.13 -4.60 -6.62
N ALA A 48 7.31 -3.98 -7.47
CA ALA A 48 5.95 -4.45 -7.71
C ALA A 48 5.89 -5.76 -8.53
N GLU A 49 6.98 -6.11 -9.24
CA GLU A 49 7.06 -7.27 -10.13
C GLU A 49 7.82 -8.47 -9.53
N ASP A 50 8.57 -8.26 -8.44
CA ASP A 50 9.48 -9.26 -7.84
C ASP A 50 9.41 -9.26 -6.30
N GLU A 51 8.55 -10.12 -5.75
CA GLU A 51 8.42 -10.35 -4.29
C GLU A 51 9.75 -10.78 -3.63
N SER A 52 10.75 -11.27 -4.38
CA SER A 52 12.06 -11.58 -3.81
C SER A 52 12.87 -10.34 -3.40
N ARG A 53 12.39 -9.14 -3.77
CA ARG A 53 12.93 -7.85 -3.33
C ARG A 53 12.31 -7.33 -2.05
N ASP A 54 11.27 -7.98 -1.53
CA ASP A 54 10.62 -7.56 -0.28
C ASP A 54 11.59 -7.65 0.89
N GLN A 55 11.67 -6.56 1.65
CA GLN A 55 12.60 -6.42 2.76
C GLN A 55 11.83 -6.41 4.06
N VAL A 56 12.04 -7.44 4.90
CA VAL A 56 11.62 -7.41 6.31
C VAL A 56 12.52 -6.40 7.03
N LEU A 57 11.95 -5.27 7.42
CA LEU A 57 12.70 -4.17 8.05
C LEU A 57 12.82 -4.36 9.56
N GLU A 58 11.81 -4.95 10.19
CA GLU A 58 11.79 -5.29 11.62
C GLU A 58 10.78 -6.42 11.86
N GLU A 59 11.11 -7.30 12.80
CA GLU A 59 10.27 -8.43 13.23
C GLU A 59 10.40 -8.63 14.75
N VAL A 60 9.32 -8.34 15.49
CA VAL A 60 9.33 -8.31 16.96
C VAL A 60 8.22 -9.16 17.56
N LEU A 61 8.58 -9.93 18.59
CA LEU A 61 7.63 -10.65 19.42
C LEU A 61 7.17 -9.77 20.59
N VAL A 62 5.86 -9.59 20.72
CA VAL A 62 5.21 -8.79 21.75
C VAL A 62 4.40 -9.72 22.65
N GLY A 63 4.92 -9.99 23.85
CA GLY A 63 4.20 -10.69 24.91
C GLY A 63 4.97 -10.74 26.23
N PRO A 64 4.32 -11.19 27.32
CA PRO A 64 2.89 -11.54 27.41
C PRO A 64 2.00 -10.29 27.27
N VAL A 65 0.92 -10.41 26.48
CA VAL A 65 0.03 -9.28 26.14
C VAL A 65 -1.06 -9.09 27.23
N PRO A 66 -1.13 -7.92 27.90
CA PRO A 66 -2.21 -7.61 28.83
C PRO A 66 -3.58 -7.54 28.15
N VAL A 67 -4.63 -7.97 28.86
CA VAL A 67 -6.03 -7.76 28.43
C VAL A 67 -6.39 -6.28 28.53
N GLY A 68 -7.10 -5.76 27.53
CA GLY A 68 -7.47 -4.36 27.37
C GLY A 68 -6.76 -3.67 26.20
N THR A 69 -6.76 -2.35 26.20
CA THR A 69 -6.10 -1.53 25.18
C THR A 69 -4.60 -1.45 25.44
N ASN A 70 -3.80 -1.82 24.44
CA ASN A 70 -2.35 -1.75 24.44
C ASN A 70 -1.89 -0.75 23.36
N LYS A 71 -0.78 -0.06 23.61
CA LYS A 71 -0.17 0.89 22.68
C LYS A 71 1.34 0.86 22.76
N PHE A 72 2.02 0.86 21.62
CA PHE A 72 3.48 0.93 21.54
C PHE A 72 3.93 1.66 20.26
N VAL A 73 5.18 2.13 20.24
CA VAL A 73 5.83 2.62 19.02
C VAL A 73 6.59 1.45 18.40
N PHE A 74 6.28 1.15 17.15
CA PHE A 74 6.96 0.15 16.34
C PHE A 74 7.84 0.89 15.32
N GLN A 75 9.16 0.69 15.41
CA GLN A 75 10.14 1.39 14.59
C GLN A 75 11.05 0.36 13.89
N SER A 76 11.43 0.64 12.65
CA SER A 76 12.45 -0.14 11.92
C SER A 76 13.47 0.78 11.25
N ASP A 77 14.66 0.26 10.97
CA ASP A 77 15.58 0.88 10.03
C ASP A 77 14.95 1.00 8.62
N PRO A 78 15.47 1.89 7.74
CA PRO A 78 15.03 1.98 6.33
C PRO A 78 15.41 0.71 5.52
N PRO A 79 14.75 0.46 4.38
CA PRO A 79 15.16 -0.59 3.44
C PRO A 79 16.58 -0.34 2.91
N ASN A 80 17.29 -1.43 2.60
CA ASN A 80 18.56 -1.37 1.90
C ASN A 80 18.33 -0.98 0.42
N PRO A 81 18.83 0.17 -0.05
CA PRO A 81 18.64 0.61 -1.43
C PRO A 81 19.38 -0.26 -2.46
N ASP A 82 20.41 -1.02 -2.09
CA ASP A 82 21.14 -1.88 -3.02
C ASP A 82 20.32 -3.12 -3.43
N MET A 83 19.26 -3.45 -2.67
CA MET A 83 18.36 -4.58 -2.96
C MET A 83 17.17 -4.18 -3.86
N ILE A 84 16.88 -2.88 -3.95
CA ILE A 84 15.80 -2.29 -4.76
C ILE A 84 16.33 -2.07 -6.20
N PRO A 85 15.57 -2.44 -7.25
CA PRO A 85 15.88 -2.06 -8.63
C PRO A 85 16.03 -0.53 -8.80
N ASP A 86 16.84 -0.06 -9.75
CA ASP A 86 17.07 1.40 -9.90
C ASP A 86 15.80 2.13 -10.35
N GLU A 87 14.97 1.46 -11.12
CA GLU A 87 13.65 1.85 -11.61
C GLU A 87 12.58 1.98 -10.49
N ASP A 88 12.67 1.18 -9.42
CA ASP A 88 11.69 1.14 -8.32
C ASP A 88 12.04 2.08 -7.14
N LYS A 89 13.22 2.73 -7.17
CA LYS A 89 13.66 3.65 -6.09
C LYS A 89 12.90 4.97 -6.06
N VAL A 90 12.29 5.37 -7.17
CA VAL A 90 11.54 6.62 -7.33
C VAL A 90 10.12 6.28 -7.78
N GLY A 91 9.13 6.95 -7.20
CA GLY A 91 7.72 6.66 -7.41
C GLY A 91 7.08 5.89 -6.26
N VAL A 92 5.98 5.20 -6.56
CA VAL A 92 5.08 4.61 -5.57
C VAL A 92 5.36 3.13 -5.35
N THR A 93 5.59 2.75 -4.10
CA THR A 93 5.63 1.36 -3.61
C THR A 93 4.73 1.20 -2.37
N VAL A 94 4.84 0.08 -1.65
CA VAL A 94 4.02 -0.27 -0.50
C VAL A 94 4.88 -0.64 0.71
N ALA A 95 4.48 -0.17 1.90
CA ALA A 95 4.95 -0.70 3.18
C ALA A 95 3.80 -1.45 3.88
N LEU A 96 4.09 -2.65 4.37
CA LEU A 96 3.17 -3.54 5.05
C LEU A 96 3.52 -3.64 6.54
N VAL A 97 2.52 -3.46 7.40
CA VAL A 97 2.59 -3.82 8.82
C VAL A 97 1.68 -5.03 9.03
N THR A 98 2.27 -6.18 9.36
CA THR A 98 1.54 -7.44 9.60
C THR A 98 1.58 -7.80 11.07
N CYS A 99 0.51 -8.42 11.55
CA CYS A 99 0.49 -9.08 12.86
C CYS A 99 0.00 -10.52 12.76
N SER A 100 0.77 -11.41 13.36
CA SER A 100 0.56 -12.85 13.41
C SER A 100 0.41 -13.33 14.85
N TYR A 101 -0.41 -14.35 15.06
CA TYR A 101 -0.47 -15.11 16.30
C TYR A 101 -0.19 -16.58 15.97
N ARG A 102 0.83 -17.18 16.61
CA ARG A 102 1.27 -18.56 16.36
C ARG A 102 1.56 -18.86 14.88
N GLY A 103 2.25 -17.94 14.20
CA GLY A 103 2.57 -18.04 12.77
C GLY A 103 1.36 -17.94 11.83
N ARG A 104 0.19 -17.49 12.32
CA ARG A 104 -0.99 -17.19 11.50
C ARG A 104 -1.23 -15.69 11.49
N GLU A 105 -1.03 -15.07 10.34
CA GLU A 105 -1.37 -13.66 10.11
C GLU A 105 -2.88 -13.46 10.27
N PHE A 106 -3.30 -12.45 11.04
CA PHE A 106 -4.72 -12.10 11.23
C PHE A 106 -5.05 -10.66 10.82
N VAL A 107 -4.05 -9.80 10.69
CA VAL A 107 -4.21 -8.44 10.16
C VAL A 107 -2.98 -8.00 9.37
N ARG A 108 -3.23 -7.33 8.26
CA ARG A 108 -2.26 -6.66 7.39
C ARG A 108 -2.73 -5.22 7.15
N VAL A 109 -1.84 -4.27 7.34
CA VAL A 109 -2.06 -2.86 6.99
C VAL A 109 -1.04 -2.46 5.95
N GLY A 110 -1.49 -2.21 4.73
CA GLY A 110 -0.67 -1.66 3.65
C GLY A 110 -0.81 -0.14 3.57
N TYR A 111 0.32 0.55 3.44
CA TYR A 111 0.39 1.97 3.09
C TYR A 111 1.07 2.13 1.75
N TYR A 112 0.53 2.99 0.89
CA TYR A 112 1.29 3.49 -0.25
C TYR A 112 2.41 4.41 0.24
N VAL A 113 3.57 4.29 -0.37
CA VAL A 113 4.79 5.04 -0.05
C VAL A 113 5.32 5.64 -1.34
N ASN A 114 5.26 6.96 -1.47
CA ASN A 114 5.89 7.66 -2.58
C ASN A 114 7.32 8.06 -2.18
N ASN A 115 8.32 7.68 -2.97
CA ASN A 115 9.71 8.08 -2.79
C ASN A 115 10.06 9.02 -3.95
N ASP A 116 10.42 10.27 -3.67
CA ASP A 116 10.65 11.25 -4.72
C ASP A 116 11.68 12.32 -4.31
N TYR A 117 12.19 13.09 -5.26
CA TYR A 117 13.07 14.21 -4.95
C TYR A 117 12.28 15.40 -4.39
N ALA A 118 12.73 15.94 -3.26
CA ALA A 118 12.16 17.18 -2.70
C ALA A 118 12.63 18.46 -3.45
N ASP A 119 13.65 18.34 -4.30
CA ASP A 119 14.24 19.44 -5.06
C ASP A 119 13.58 19.53 -6.46
N PRO A 120 12.87 20.63 -6.80
CA PRO A 120 12.26 20.83 -8.11
C PRO A 120 13.23 20.66 -9.28
N PHE A 121 14.51 21.03 -9.11
CA PHE A 121 15.50 20.87 -10.17
C PHE A 121 15.77 19.39 -10.48
N LEU A 122 15.79 18.53 -9.46
CA LEU A 122 15.98 17.08 -9.61
C LEU A 122 14.72 16.35 -10.08
N LEU A 123 13.53 16.92 -9.83
CA LEU A 123 12.27 16.45 -10.43
C LEU A 123 12.24 16.71 -11.94
N GLU A 124 12.60 17.91 -12.37
CA GLU A 124 12.65 18.27 -13.81
C GLU A 124 13.84 17.63 -14.53
N ASN A 125 14.98 17.44 -13.84
CA ASN A 125 16.23 16.92 -14.39
C ASN A 125 16.72 15.71 -13.56
N PRO A 126 16.03 14.56 -13.63
CA PRO A 126 16.37 13.40 -12.83
C PRO A 126 17.79 12.90 -13.16
N PRO A 127 18.62 12.62 -12.15
CA PRO A 127 19.99 12.15 -12.38
C PRO A 127 19.98 10.74 -12.99
N ALA A 128 20.96 10.45 -13.86
CA ALA A 128 21.11 9.14 -14.52
C ALA A 128 21.37 7.95 -13.57
N ARG A 129 21.56 8.22 -12.27
CA ARG A 129 21.52 7.24 -11.17
C ARG A 129 20.81 7.88 -10.00
N VAL A 130 19.94 7.12 -9.34
CA VAL A 130 19.14 7.63 -8.22
C VAL A 130 20.03 7.95 -7.02
N ASP A 131 19.94 9.19 -6.53
CA ASP A 131 20.65 9.63 -5.31
C ASP A 131 19.74 9.48 -4.09
N VAL A 132 19.79 8.29 -3.49
CA VAL A 132 18.97 7.89 -2.34
C VAL A 132 19.09 8.86 -1.16
N SER A 133 20.23 9.57 -1.02
CA SER A 133 20.43 10.55 0.05
C SER A 133 19.56 11.81 -0.08
N LYS A 134 18.97 12.04 -1.26
CA LYS A 134 18.10 13.17 -1.59
C LYS A 134 16.63 12.80 -1.76
N LEU A 135 16.30 11.50 -1.65
CA LEU A 135 14.92 11.06 -1.73
C LEU A 135 14.19 11.37 -0.42
N GLN A 136 13.00 11.95 -0.57
CA GLN A 136 12.01 12.09 0.47
C GLN A 136 10.97 10.98 0.33
N ARG A 137 10.67 10.31 1.44
CA ARG A 137 9.63 9.31 1.57
C ARG A 137 8.37 9.95 2.14
N ASN A 138 7.25 9.79 1.44
CA ASN A 138 5.92 10.19 1.89
C ASN A 138 4.98 8.98 1.92
N ILE A 139 4.57 8.58 3.11
CA ILE A 139 3.62 7.50 3.38
C ILE A 139 2.21 8.10 3.36
N LEU A 140 1.30 7.54 2.56
CA LEU A 140 -0.10 7.98 2.46
C LEU A 140 -0.91 7.51 3.69
N ALA A 141 -0.65 8.14 4.83
CA ALA A 141 -1.16 7.74 6.14
C ALA A 141 -2.70 7.74 6.25
N ASP A 142 -3.39 8.60 5.50
CA ASP A 142 -4.85 8.78 5.57
C ASP A 142 -5.67 7.68 4.86
N LYS A 143 -5.02 6.88 3.99
CA LYS A 143 -5.70 5.85 3.18
C LYS A 143 -5.06 4.45 3.34
N PRO A 144 -4.95 3.92 4.56
CA PRO A 144 -4.41 2.58 4.80
C PRO A 144 -5.33 1.51 4.20
N ARG A 145 -4.74 0.47 3.61
CA ARG A 145 -5.44 -0.74 3.15
C ARG A 145 -5.36 -1.80 4.25
N VAL A 146 -6.47 -2.00 4.96
CA VAL A 146 -6.54 -2.97 6.07
C VAL A 146 -7.21 -4.26 5.60
N THR A 147 -6.46 -5.36 5.60
CA THR A 147 -6.96 -6.71 5.35
C THR A 147 -6.95 -7.50 6.66
N ARG A 148 -8.00 -8.29 6.91
CA ARG A 148 -8.17 -9.10 8.12
C ARG A 148 -8.43 -10.54 7.74
N PHE A 149 -7.71 -11.47 8.38
CA PHE A 149 -7.81 -12.89 8.11
C PHE A 149 -8.40 -13.59 9.35
N PRO A 150 -9.42 -14.46 9.20
CA PRO A 150 -9.95 -15.24 10.30
C PRO A 150 -8.93 -16.33 10.68
N ILE A 151 -8.48 -16.32 11.94
CA ILE A 151 -7.62 -17.38 12.49
C ILE A 151 -8.32 -18.08 13.67
N ASP A 152 -7.85 -19.29 13.99
CA ASP A 152 -8.19 -19.96 15.23
C ASP A 152 -7.30 -19.43 16.36
N TRP A 153 -7.94 -18.96 17.43
CA TRP A 153 -7.30 -18.38 18.61
C TRP A 153 -7.21 -19.39 19.78
N SER A 154 -7.89 -20.54 19.64
CA SER A 154 -8.09 -21.52 20.71
C SER A 154 -6.76 -22.12 21.20
N PRO A 155 -6.65 -22.53 22.47
CA PRO A 155 -5.53 -23.31 22.95
C PRO A 155 -5.30 -24.56 22.11
N ALA A 156 -4.04 -24.89 21.81
CA ALA A 156 -3.70 -26.04 20.99
C ALA A 156 -4.17 -27.34 21.68
N GLY A 157 -5.20 -27.99 21.11
CA GLY A 157 -5.82 -29.19 21.68
C GLY A 157 -7.24 -28.99 22.25
N ALA A 158 -7.81 -27.78 22.17
CA ALA A 158 -9.23 -27.57 22.43
C ALA A 158 -10.10 -28.21 21.33
N GLN A 159 -10.40 -29.51 21.46
CA GLN A 159 -11.43 -30.15 20.62
C GLN A 159 -12.80 -29.55 20.94
N ASP A 160 -13.56 -29.19 19.91
CA ASP A 160 -14.95 -28.76 20.07
C ASP A 160 -15.78 -29.93 20.65
N PRO A 161 -16.39 -29.79 21.83
CA PRO A 161 -17.18 -30.86 22.46
C PRO A 161 -18.45 -31.22 21.68
N ASN A 162 -18.87 -30.43 20.68
CA ASN A 162 -20.00 -30.77 19.80
C ASN A 162 -19.63 -31.72 18.64
N ALA A 163 -18.36 -32.10 18.46
CA ALA A 163 -17.94 -32.99 17.37
C ALA A 163 -18.27 -34.49 17.59
N MET A 164 -19.18 -34.83 18.52
CA MET A 164 -19.37 -36.22 18.97
C MET A 164 -20.83 -36.66 19.17
N GLU A 165 -21.69 -36.41 18.18
CA GLU A 165 -22.92 -37.19 17.97
C GLU A 165 -23.09 -37.60 16.49
N ASP A 166 -22.54 -38.75 16.12
CA ASP A 166 -23.40 -39.80 15.54
C ASP A 166 -22.86 -41.17 15.96
N THR A 167 -23.72 -41.97 16.58
CA THR A 167 -23.38 -43.30 17.09
C THR A 167 -24.35 -44.32 16.50
N ASN A 168 -23.76 -45.40 15.97
CA ASN A 168 -24.32 -46.75 15.98
C ASN A 168 -25.31 -47.15 14.85
N ASN A 169 -24.85 -48.02 13.94
CA ASN A 169 -25.61 -49.26 13.72
C ASN A 169 -24.79 -50.45 13.18
N GLN A 170 -25.04 -51.61 13.79
CA GLN A 170 -24.91 -52.99 13.29
C GLN A 170 -23.53 -53.56 12.86
N ALA A 171 -23.04 -54.45 13.73
CA ALA A 171 -22.26 -55.63 13.35
C ALA A 171 -23.18 -56.80 12.94
N VAL A 172 -22.70 -57.75 12.12
CA VAL A 172 -22.87 -59.21 12.28
C VAL A 172 -21.96 -60.01 11.31
N ASN A 173 -21.18 -60.93 11.90
CA ASN A 173 -20.50 -62.15 11.42
C ASN A 173 -20.63 -62.68 9.97
N GLY A 174 -19.54 -63.29 9.46
CA GLY A 174 -19.62 -64.38 8.45
C GLY A 174 -18.30 -64.76 7.74
N ALA A 175 -17.64 -65.84 8.16
CA ALA A 175 -16.35 -66.31 7.62
C ALA A 175 -16.37 -66.90 6.18
N GLY A 176 -15.24 -66.85 5.45
CA GLY A 176 -15.06 -67.66 4.22
C GLY A 176 -13.81 -67.40 3.34
N PHE A 177 -12.68 -68.07 3.65
CA PHE A 177 -11.60 -68.56 2.75
C PHE A 177 -11.28 -67.89 1.38
N GLY A 178 -9.97 -67.64 1.14
CA GLY A 178 -9.38 -67.65 -0.22
C GLY A 178 -8.12 -66.80 -0.38
N ALA A 179 -6.95 -67.42 -0.55
CA ALA A 179 -5.67 -66.70 -0.72
C ALA A 179 -5.26 -66.54 -2.18
N THR A 180 -4.67 -65.39 -2.57
CA THR A 180 -3.36 -65.30 -3.25
C THR A 180 -2.83 -63.87 -3.47
N GLN A 181 -1.53 -63.71 -3.18
CA GLN A 181 -0.50 -62.86 -3.82
C GLN A 181 -0.75 -61.42 -4.35
N THR A 182 0.12 -60.53 -3.85
CA THR A 182 0.89 -59.45 -4.54
C THR A 182 0.18 -58.24 -5.15
N GLY A 183 0.76 -57.06 -4.88
CA GLY A 183 0.53 -55.83 -5.66
C GLY A 183 0.43 -54.61 -4.75
N ALA A 184 1.40 -53.71 -4.81
CA ALA A 184 1.34 -52.40 -4.16
C ALA A 184 0.87 -51.31 -5.14
N ALA A 185 0.61 -50.12 -4.58
CA ALA A 185 0.26 -48.86 -5.24
C ALA A 185 -1.23 -48.69 -5.65
N ALA A 186 -1.72 -47.48 -5.37
CA ALA A 186 -3.12 -47.08 -5.49
C ALA A 186 -3.43 -46.39 -6.85
N PRO A 187 -4.72 -46.27 -7.20
CA PRO A 187 -5.20 -45.21 -8.07
C PRO A 187 -6.28 -44.33 -7.42
N ALA A 188 -6.17 -43.02 -7.69
CA ALA A 188 -7.24 -42.04 -7.90
C ALA A 188 -8.54 -42.12 -7.06
N GLY A 189 -8.63 -41.24 -6.07
CA GLY A 189 -9.74 -40.29 -5.94
C GLY A 189 -9.12 -38.87 -5.88
N GLY A 190 -9.82 -37.78 -6.16
CA GLY A 190 -11.24 -37.58 -6.48
C GLY A 190 -11.49 -36.08 -6.36
N ASP A 191 -12.20 -35.49 -7.30
CA ASP A 191 -12.09 -34.06 -7.59
C ASP A 191 -12.68 -33.15 -6.50
N LEU A 192 -12.02 -32.02 -6.26
CA LEU A 192 -12.59 -30.84 -5.62
C LEU A 192 -12.17 -29.63 -6.45
N ASP A 193 -13.11 -29.14 -7.27
CA ASP A 193 -12.93 -27.92 -8.05
C ASP A 193 -12.67 -26.73 -7.10
N MET A 194 -11.59 -25.98 -7.36
CA MET A 194 -11.51 -24.59 -6.91
C MET A 194 -11.91 -23.71 -8.09
N ASP A 195 -12.97 -22.93 -7.89
CA ASP A 195 -13.42 -21.95 -8.86
C ASP A 195 -12.27 -20.97 -9.18
N PHE A 196 -11.83 -20.98 -10.44
CA PHE A 196 -10.94 -19.94 -10.95
C PHE A 196 -11.68 -18.61 -10.93
N VAL A 197 -11.11 -17.62 -10.20
CA VAL A 197 -11.47 -16.23 -10.42
C VAL A 197 -10.90 -15.83 -11.78
N ASP A 198 -11.72 -15.28 -12.65
CA ASP A 198 -11.32 -14.89 -14.01
C ASP A 198 -10.37 -13.68 -13.95
N ASP A 199 -9.16 -13.84 -14.48
CA ASP A 199 -8.16 -12.77 -14.61
C ASP A 199 -8.73 -11.55 -15.36
N GLU A 200 -9.68 -11.76 -16.28
CA GLU A 200 -10.34 -10.69 -17.03
C GLU A 200 -11.25 -9.82 -16.14
N GLU A 201 -11.76 -10.35 -15.03
CA GLU A 201 -12.58 -9.59 -14.06
C GLU A 201 -11.69 -8.73 -13.14
N LEU A 202 -10.52 -9.25 -12.74
CA LEU A 202 -9.52 -8.51 -11.95
C LEU A 202 -8.95 -7.32 -12.74
N VAL A 203 -8.64 -7.51 -14.02
CA VAL A 203 -8.15 -6.46 -14.92
C VAL A 203 -9.22 -5.39 -15.20
N LYS A 204 -10.50 -5.78 -15.32
CA LYS A 204 -11.61 -4.81 -15.45
C LYS A 204 -11.82 -3.99 -14.17
N ALA A 205 -11.68 -4.61 -12.99
CA ALA A 205 -11.74 -3.88 -11.72
C ALA A 205 -10.59 -2.86 -11.58
N ALA A 206 -9.39 -3.18 -12.08
CA ALA A 206 -8.28 -2.23 -12.14
C ALA A 206 -8.55 -1.07 -13.13
N ALA A 207 -9.03 -1.36 -14.34
CA ALA A 207 -9.29 -0.35 -15.37
C ALA A 207 -10.43 0.63 -15.01
N GLN A 208 -11.41 0.21 -14.20
CA GLN A 208 -12.50 1.08 -13.74
C GLN A 208 -12.09 2.10 -12.67
N LEU A 209 -10.93 1.93 -12.02
CA LEU A 209 -10.41 2.91 -11.05
C LEU A 209 -9.69 4.10 -11.69
N ASP A 210 -9.26 3.97 -12.94
CA ASP A 210 -8.52 4.99 -13.70
C ASP A 210 -9.44 6.04 -14.36
N HIS A 211 -10.70 5.67 -14.64
CA HIS A 211 -11.63 6.47 -15.44
C HIS A 211 -12.54 7.45 -14.66
N ASN A 212 -12.28 7.71 -13.37
CA ASN A 212 -13.23 8.49 -12.55
C ASN A 212 -12.62 9.54 -11.60
N TYR A 213 -11.41 10.04 -11.89
CA TYR A 213 -10.77 11.12 -11.11
C TYR A 213 -10.21 12.28 -11.94
N THR A 214 -11.07 12.94 -12.70
CA THR A 214 -10.88 14.36 -13.01
C THR A 214 -11.64 15.22 -12.00
N ASN A 215 -10.89 15.88 -11.11
CA ASN A 215 -11.31 16.90 -10.14
C ASN A 215 -12.40 16.53 -9.11
N ILE A 216 -11.97 16.38 -7.84
CA ILE A 216 -12.80 16.73 -6.68
C ILE A 216 -11.98 17.65 -5.76
N VAL A 217 -12.39 18.92 -5.68
CA VAL A 217 -12.02 19.85 -4.62
C VAL A 217 -13.09 19.72 -3.52
N ILE A 218 -12.66 19.50 -2.28
CA ILE A 218 -13.53 19.68 -1.10
C ILE A 218 -12.72 20.46 -0.06
N ASP A 219 -12.89 21.77 -0.06
CA ASP A 219 -12.86 22.54 1.18
C ASP A 219 -14.31 22.69 1.66
N GLY A 220 -14.52 22.69 2.96
CA GLY A 220 -15.84 22.58 3.56
C GLY A 220 -16.23 23.82 4.36
N THR A 221 -17.37 24.43 4.06
CA THR A 221 -18.40 24.80 5.06
C THR A 221 -19.70 25.28 4.41
N ALA A 222 -20.79 25.26 5.17
CA ALA A 222 -22.16 25.39 4.68
C ALA A 222 -22.63 26.84 4.42
N ALA A 223 -23.54 26.99 3.45
CA ALA A 223 -24.66 27.95 3.53
C ALA A 223 -25.80 27.54 2.56
N ASP A 224 -26.98 28.09 2.84
CA ASP A 224 -28.26 27.88 2.13
C ASP A 224 -28.21 28.05 0.61
N GLY A 225 -29.13 27.38 -0.08
CA GLY A 225 -29.19 27.36 -1.54
C GLY A 225 -29.91 28.56 -2.17
N MET A 226 -29.67 28.72 -3.47
CA MET A 226 -30.56 29.45 -4.38
C MET A 226 -30.43 28.79 -5.77
N GLU A 227 -31.56 28.52 -6.40
CA GLU A 227 -31.62 28.15 -7.82
C GLU A 227 -31.44 29.43 -8.63
N GLU A 228 -30.50 29.48 -9.57
CA GLU A 228 -30.59 30.39 -10.73
C GLU A 228 -30.13 29.64 -11.99
N ASP A 229 -31.03 29.60 -12.98
CA ASP A 229 -30.74 29.13 -14.34
C ASP A 229 -29.75 30.08 -15.02
N ILE A 230 -28.85 29.54 -15.84
CA ILE A 230 -28.06 30.33 -16.79
C ILE A 230 -28.33 29.79 -18.19
N ASP A 231 -29.08 30.58 -18.96
CA ASP A 231 -29.33 30.37 -20.38
C ASP A 231 -28.00 30.40 -21.16
N LEU A 232 -27.89 29.50 -22.14
CA LEU A 232 -26.86 29.53 -23.18
C LEU A 232 -27.54 29.97 -24.48
N GLU A 233 -27.50 31.27 -24.77
CA GLU A 233 -27.77 31.78 -26.11
C GLU A 233 -26.44 31.97 -26.85
N GLU A 234 -26.33 31.31 -28.00
CA GLU A 234 -25.31 31.53 -29.02
C GLU A 234 -25.67 32.82 -29.79
N GLU A 235 -24.70 33.69 -30.08
CA GLU A 235 -24.81 34.65 -31.20
C GLU A 235 -23.52 34.63 -32.03
N ASP A 236 -23.70 34.49 -33.34
CA ASP A 236 -22.66 34.40 -34.38
C ASP A 236 -22.25 35.79 -34.93
N ASP A 237 -21.00 35.85 -35.39
CA ASP A 237 -20.50 36.45 -36.65
C ASP A 237 -20.59 37.96 -37.03
N GLU A 238 -19.60 38.28 -37.89
CA GLU A 238 -19.46 39.37 -38.88
C GLU A 238 -19.13 40.82 -38.44
N ASP A 239 -17.87 41.20 -38.71
CA ASP A 239 -17.38 42.35 -39.52
C ASP A 239 -17.91 43.79 -39.21
N ASP A 240 -17.19 44.90 -39.45
CA ASP A 240 -16.10 45.17 -40.40
C ASP A 240 -15.38 46.52 -40.10
N GLU A 241 -14.39 46.84 -40.95
CA GLU A 241 -13.80 48.16 -41.28
C GLU A 241 -12.65 48.78 -40.45
N ALA A 242 -11.77 49.48 -41.20
CA ALA A 242 -10.43 49.87 -40.82
C ALA A 242 -10.12 51.37 -40.99
N ASP A 243 -9.10 51.86 -40.28
CA ASP A 243 -8.17 52.94 -40.72
C ASP A 243 -7.10 53.19 -39.62
N SER A 244 -5.93 53.78 -39.84
CA SER A 244 -4.85 53.47 -40.80
C SER A 244 -3.60 54.33 -40.46
N VAL A 245 -2.38 53.77 -40.64
CA VAL A 245 -1.05 54.48 -40.75
C VAL A 245 -0.61 55.38 -39.56
N GLU A 246 0.66 55.75 -39.28
CA GLU A 246 2.01 55.64 -39.90
C GLU A 246 3.09 55.28 -38.85
N GLU A 247 4.18 54.64 -39.34
CA GLU A 247 5.65 54.86 -39.13
C GLU A 247 6.15 55.73 -37.93
N ALA A 248 7.37 55.63 -37.38
CA ALA A 248 8.62 54.88 -37.62
C ALA A 248 9.32 54.69 -36.23
N GLU A 249 10.57 54.21 -36.04
CA GLU A 249 11.71 53.81 -36.89
C GLU A 249 12.50 52.70 -36.13
N GLU A 250 13.73 52.35 -36.55
CA GLU A 250 14.53 51.23 -35.99
C GLU A 250 15.62 51.65 -34.95
N GLU A 251 16.13 50.64 -34.23
CA GLU A 251 17.54 50.28 -33.92
C GLU A 251 18.63 51.39 -34.00
N ASP A 252 19.69 51.42 -33.17
CA ASP A 252 20.54 50.28 -32.82
C ASP A 252 21.44 50.55 -31.59
N ALA A 253 22.15 49.52 -31.13
CA ALA A 253 23.12 49.59 -30.03
C ALA A 253 24.57 49.80 -30.52
N ASP A 254 25.36 50.57 -29.75
CA ASP A 254 26.81 50.42 -29.55
C ASP A 254 27.26 51.49 -28.50
N GLY A 255 28.24 51.27 -27.63
CA GLY A 255 29.18 50.16 -27.58
C GLY A 255 30.63 50.64 -27.52
N ASP A 256 31.03 51.43 -26.51
CA ASP A 256 32.46 51.47 -26.14
C ASP A 256 32.73 51.97 -24.71
N MET A 257 33.61 51.26 -24.01
CA MET A 257 34.39 51.78 -22.88
C MET A 257 35.82 51.93 -23.40
N GLU A 258 36.58 52.94 -22.98
CA GLU A 258 38.02 52.78 -22.66
C GLU A 258 38.51 53.95 -21.79
N MET A 259 39.73 53.79 -21.27
CA MET A 259 40.26 54.43 -20.06
C MET A 259 41.33 55.51 -20.32
N GLU A 260 41.58 56.28 -19.26
CA GLU A 260 42.88 56.86 -18.85
C GLU A 260 43.65 57.86 -19.75
N ASP A 261 43.91 59.03 -19.14
CA ASP A 261 45.15 59.79 -19.08
C ASP A 261 46.22 59.65 -20.19
N ILE A 262 46.59 60.80 -20.79
CA ILE A 262 47.99 61.15 -21.12
C ILE A 262 48.19 62.68 -21.11
N GLU A 263 49.41 63.10 -20.82
CA GLU A 263 49.83 64.43 -20.33
C GLU A 263 49.87 65.58 -21.37
N GLN A 264 49.55 66.80 -20.92
CA GLN A 264 50.50 67.95 -20.90
C GLN A 264 49.97 69.19 -20.14
#